data_AF-A0A1Q5J383-F1
#
_entry.id   AF-A0A1Q5J383-F1
#
_cell.length_a   1.000
_cell.length_b   1.000
_cell.length_c   1.000
_cell.angle_alpha   90.00
_cell.angle_beta   90.00
_cell.angle_gamma   90.00
#
_symmetry.space_group_name_H-M   'P 1'
#
loop_
_entity.id
_entity.type
_entity.pdbx_description
1 polymer ?
#
loop_
_entity_poly.entity_id
_entity_poly.type
_entity_poly.pdbx_seq_one_letter_code
_entity_poly.pdbx_strand_id
1 'polypeptide(L)'
;MAHLGVPRPIGRPRIAPDSIVADKAHSSRAIRTHLRRRGIRAVIPQPSDQAANRNRRGSQDGRPPAFDREAYKQRNTVGRCINKLKQWRGLAIRYDRTATTYLSGLHIAAIFIWSAR
;
A
#
# COMPACT_ATOMS: atom_id res chain seq x y z
N MET A 1 13.94 -7.80 -11.65
CA MET A 1 12.84 -7.41 -10.72
C MET A 1 12.72 -8.49 -9.66
N ALA A 2 13.18 -8.25 -8.43
CA ALA A 2 13.00 -9.22 -7.36
C ALA A 2 11.51 -9.31 -7.00
N HIS A 3 10.94 -10.51 -7.04
CA HIS A 3 9.58 -10.74 -6.55
C HIS A 3 9.58 -10.57 -5.03
N LEU A 4 8.85 -9.57 -4.53
CA LEU A 4 8.65 -9.40 -3.09
C LEU A 4 7.95 -10.65 -2.53
N GLY A 5 8.65 -11.41 -1.70
CA GLY A 5 8.15 -12.60 -1.04
C GLY A 5 7.78 -12.31 0.42
N VAL A 6 6.71 -12.93 0.90
CA VAL A 6 6.36 -12.89 2.33
C VAL A 6 7.12 -14.02 3.04
N PRO A 7 8.00 -13.70 4.01
CA PRO A 7 8.76 -14.72 4.74
C PRO A 7 7.86 -15.72 5.44
N ARG A 8 8.35 -16.96 5.57
CA ARG A 8 7.74 -18.02 6.36
C ARG A 8 8.78 -18.60 7.31
N PRO A 9 8.39 -19.12 8.48
CA PRO A 9 9.32 -19.80 9.39
C PRO A 9 10.06 -20.98 8.73
N ILE A 10 9.38 -21.73 7.87
CA ILE A 10 9.94 -22.90 7.17
C ILE A 10 9.45 -22.90 5.71
N GLY A 11 10.34 -23.24 4.78
CA GLY A 11 10.03 -23.44 3.36
C GLY A 11 10.06 -22.18 2.49
N ARG A 12 9.59 -22.31 1.24
CA ARG A 12 9.64 -21.23 0.24
C ARG A 12 8.75 -20.03 0.66
N PRO A 13 9.24 -18.78 0.53
CA PRO A 13 8.43 -17.58 0.76
C PRO A 13 7.14 -17.55 -0.06
N ARG A 14 6.09 -16.93 0.48
CA ARG A 14 4.82 -16.78 -0.26
C ARG A 14 4.93 -15.68 -1.28
N ILE A 15 4.16 -15.84 -2.34
CA ILE A 15 3.89 -14.76 -3.30
C ILE A 15 2.63 -13.99 -2.89
N ALA A 16 1.71 -14.60 -2.13
CA ALA A 16 0.46 -13.97 -1.68
C ALA A 16 0.50 -13.66 -0.17
N PRO A 17 0.38 -12.38 0.23
CA PRO A 17 0.27 -11.98 1.64
C PRO A 17 -1.10 -12.31 2.24
N ASP A 18 -1.18 -12.34 3.57
CA ASP A 18 -2.45 -12.57 4.27
C ASP A 18 -3.36 -11.34 4.24
N SER A 19 -2.77 -10.15 4.24
CA SER A 19 -3.51 -8.89 4.10
C SER A 19 -2.74 -7.84 3.30
N ILE A 20 -3.48 -6.92 2.71
CA ILE A 20 -2.94 -5.73 2.03
C ILE A 20 -3.56 -4.49 2.64
N VAL A 21 -2.70 -3.57 3.06
CA VAL A 21 -3.06 -2.20 3.46
C VAL A 21 -2.86 -1.29 2.26
N ALA A 22 -3.90 -0.56 1.88
CA ALA A 22 -3.82 0.41 0.78
C ALA A 22 -4.71 1.63 1.02
N ASP A 23 -4.43 2.70 0.29
CA ASP A 23 -5.16 3.95 0.40
C ASP A 23 -6.60 3.84 -0.09
N LYS A 24 -7.44 4.74 0.41
CA LYS A 24 -8.86 4.89 0.09
C LYS A 24 -9.16 4.95 -1.42
N ALA A 25 -8.24 5.47 -2.23
CA ALA A 25 -8.35 5.49 -3.69
C ALA A 25 -8.40 4.08 -4.32
N HIS A 26 -7.89 3.07 -3.63
CA HIS A 26 -7.87 1.66 -4.06
C HIS A 26 -9.10 0.88 -3.57
N SER A 27 -10.17 1.56 -3.15
CA SER A 27 -11.37 0.91 -2.60
C SER A 27 -12.27 0.25 -3.64
N SER A 28 -11.91 0.33 -4.94
CA SER A 28 -12.78 -0.07 -6.04
C SER A 28 -13.25 -1.52 -5.91
N ARG A 29 -14.46 -1.80 -6.42
CA ARG A 29 -15.04 -3.15 -6.40
C ARG A 29 -14.12 -4.14 -7.13
N ALA A 30 -13.52 -3.74 -8.25
CA ALA A 30 -12.57 -4.56 -9.00
C ALA A 30 -11.36 -4.98 -8.16
N ILE A 31 -10.72 -4.04 -7.46
CA ILE A 31 -9.57 -4.32 -6.58
C ILE A 31 -9.98 -5.27 -5.45
N ARG A 32 -11.09 -4.98 -4.76
CA ARG A 32 -11.58 -5.83 -3.67
C ARG A 32 -11.94 -7.24 -4.14
N THR A 33 -12.59 -7.37 -5.30
CA THR A 33 -12.92 -8.68 -5.89
C THR A 33 -11.66 -9.45 -6.25
N HIS A 34 -10.65 -8.79 -6.85
CA HIS A 34 -9.37 -9.42 -7.15
C HIS A 34 -8.67 -9.95 -5.89
N LEU A 35 -8.63 -9.15 -4.82
CA LEU A 35 -8.03 -9.56 -3.55
C LEU A 35 -8.79 -10.73 -2.91
N ARG A 36 -10.13 -10.70 -2.92
CA ARG A 36 -10.98 -11.80 -2.42
C ARG A 36 -10.74 -13.10 -3.17
N ARG A 37 -10.66 -13.06 -4.50
CA ARG A 37 -10.36 -14.24 -5.35
C ARG A 37 -9.02 -14.87 -5.01
N ARG A 38 -8.06 -14.08 -4.51
CA ARG A 38 -6.73 -14.54 -4.09
C ARG A 38 -6.63 -14.90 -2.60
N GLY A 39 -7.74 -14.82 -1.85
CA GLY A 39 -7.75 -15.06 -0.41
C GLY A 39 -7.01 -14.00 0.42
N ILE A 40 -6.79 -12.80 -0.13
CA ILE A 40 -6.04 -11.72 0.53
C ILE A 40 -7.02 -10.77 1.23
N ARG A 41 -6.84 -10.52 2.53
CA ARG A 41 -7.67 -9.58 3.29
C ARG A 41 -7.37 -8.13 2.89
N ALA A 42 -8.39 -7.40 2.44
CA ALA A 42 -8.26 -6.01 2.04
C ALA A 42 -8.47 -5.05 3.25
N VAL A 43 -7.40 -4.43 3.73
CA VAL A 43 -7.41 -3.38 4.76
C VAL A 43 -7.39 -2.02 4.06
N ILE A 44 -8.48 -1.73 3.37
CA ILE A 44 -8.66 -0.51 2.58
C ILE A 44 -9.88 0.23 3.13
N PRO A 45 -9.77 1.51 3.51
CA PRO A 45 -10.92 2.27 3.97
C PRO A 45 -11.87 2.58 2.81
N GLN A 46 -13.13 2.88 3.14
CA GLN A 46 -14.13 3.26 2.14
C GLN A 46 -14.14 4.79 1.92
N PRO A 47 -14.19 5.26 0.65
CA PRO A 47 -14.63 6.58 0.21
C PRO A 47 -15.86 7.07 0.98
N SER A 48 -15.86 8.32 1.44
CA SER A 48 -16.94 8.88 2.26
C SER A 48 -18.22 9.03 1.44
N ASP A 49 -18.05 9.43 0.19
CA ASP A 49 -19.03 9.38 -0.90
C ASP A 49 -19.54 7.96 -1.15
N GLN A 50 -18.67 6.93 -1.20
CA GLN A 50 -19.12 5.55 -1.37
C GLN A 50 -19.91 5.05 -0.14
N ALA A 51 -19.50 5.44 1.06
CA ALA A 51 -20.24 5.11 2.28
C ALA A 51 -21.61 5.81 2.30
N ALA A 52 -21.67 7.09 1.93
CA ALA A 52 -22.91 7.87 1.84
C ALA A 52 -23.86 7.32 0.77
N ASN A 53 -23.36 7.00 -0.42
CA ASN A 53 -24.16 6.42 -1.51
C ASN A 53 -24.74 5.06 -1.11
N ARG A 54 -23.94 4.21 -0.47
CA ARG A 54 -24.43 2.94 0.10
C ARG A 54 -25.51 3.17 1.15
N ASN A 55 -25.30 4.10 2.09
CA ASN A 55 -26.31 4.43 3.10
C ASN A 55 -27.62 4.91 2.46
N ARG A 56 -27.55 5.72 1.39
CA ARG A 56 -28.71 6.20 0.63
C ARG A 56 -29.50 5.08 -0.03
N ARG A 57 -28.83 4.00 -0.45
CA ARG A 57 -29.46 2.81 -1.05
C ARG A 57 -30.07 1.86 -0.02
N GLY A 58 -29.90 2.13 1.27
CA GLY A 58 -30.51 1.38 2.37
C GLY A 58 -30.15 -0.10 2.37
N SER A 59 -31.11 -0.96 2.73
CA SER A 59 -30.96 -2.41 2.80
C SER A 59 -30.56 -3.07 1.48
N GLN A 60 -30.73 -2.40 0.34
CA GLN A 60 -30.40 -2.94 -0.98
C GLN A 60 -28.87 -2.98 -1.26
N ASP A 61 -28.06 -2.12 -0.64
CA ASP A 61 -26.61 -2.03 -0.93
C ASP A 61 -25.72 -2.56 0.22
N GLY A 62 -26.33 -3.29 1.16
CA GLY A 62 -25.69 -4.30 1.99
C GLY A 62 -24.67 -3.83 3.06
N ARG A 63 -24.03 -4.83 3.67
CA ARG A 63 -23.09 -4.70 4.80
C ARG A 63 -21.79 -3.99 4.41
N PRO A 64 -21.22 -3.12 5.27
CA PRO A 64 -19.91 -2.50 4.99
C PRO A 64 -18.83 -3.57 4.76
N PRO A 65 -17.86 -3.32 3.87
CA PRO A 65 -16.69 -4.17 3.79
C PRO A 65 -15.97 -4.22 5.14
N ALA A 66 -15.53 -5.40 5.56
CA ALA A 66 -14.71 -5.54 6.75
C ALA A 66 -13.46 -4.67 6.64
N PHE A 67 -13.20 -3.85 7.65
CA PHE A 67 -12.09 -2.91 7.71
C PHE A 67 -11.42 -3.00 9.08
N ASP A 68 -10.10 -3.19 9.05
CA ASP A 68 -9.27 -3.30 10.25
C ASP A 68 -8.56 -1.97 10.51
N ARG A 69 -9.07 -1.20 11.48
CA ARG A 69 -8.55 0.15 11.75
C ARG A 69 -7.15 0.11 12.36
N GLU A 70 -6.85 -0.90 13.16
CA GLU A 70 -5.54 -1.04 13.81
C GLU A 70 -4.47 -1.44 12.80
N ALA A 71 -4.76 -2.43 11.94
CA ALA A 71 -3.85 -2.77 10.85
C ALA A 71 -3.63 -1.59 9.88
N TYR A 72 -4.65 -0.75 9.65
CA TYR A 72 -4.52 0.43 8.79
C TYR A 72 -3.58 1.51 9.35
N LYS A 73 -3.34 1.55 10.67
CA LYS A 73 -2.35 2.49 11.25
C LYS A 73 -0.93 2.20 10.75
N GLN A 74 -0.63 0.94 10.43
CA GLN A 74 0.70 0.53 9.94
C GLN A 74 1.08 1.17 8.59
N ARG A 75 0.11 1.70 7.83
CA ARG A 75 0.41 2.48 6.61
C ARG A 75 1.31 3.68 6.87
N ASN A 76 1.25 4.25 8.08
CA ASN A 76 2.02 5.42 8.47
C ASN A 76 3.54 5.15 8.40
N THR A 77 3.97 3.91 8.65
CA THR A 77 5.38 3.50 8.52
C THR A 77 5.88 3.70 7.09
N VAL A 78 5.12 3.24 6.10
CA VAL A 78 5.43 3.43 4.68
C VAL A 78 5.37 4.91 4.31
N GLY A 79 4.34 5.63 4.76
CA GLY A 79 4.19 7.07 4.53
C GLY A 79 5.39 7.89 5.06
N ARG A 80 5.86 7.58 6.27
CA ARG A 80 7.06 8.20 6.87
C ARG A 80 8.32 7.89 6.07
N CYS A 81 8.48 6.64 5.60
CA CYS A 81 9.60 6.25 4.75
C CYS A 81 9.62 7.06 3.44
N ILE A 82 8.48 7.13 2.74
CA ILE A 82 8.34 7.94 1.52
C ILE A 82 8.59 9.42 1.82
N ASN A 83 8.12 9.94 2.94
CA ASN A 83 8.36 11.33 3.32
C ASN A 83 9.85 11.63 3.54
N LYS A 84 10.60 10.71 4.17
CA LYS A 84 12.06 10.83 4.29
C LYS A 84 12.75 10.85 2.93
N LEU A 85 12.35 9.96 2.03
CA LEU A 85 12.88 9.95 0.66
C LEU A 85 12.59 11.27 -0.08
N LYS A 86 11.41 11.86 0.16
CA LYS A 86 11.03 13.16 -0.42
C LYS A 86 11.78 14.36 0.16
N GLN A 87 12.51 14.22 1.27
CA GLN A 87 13.41 15.29 1.76
C GLN A 87 14.55 15.55 0.76
N TRP A 88 14.91 14.54 -0.03
CA TRP A 88 15.88 14.65 -1.11
C TRP A 88 15.21 15.29 -2.32
N ARG A 89 15.39 16.61 -2.51
CA ARG A 89 14.72 17.40 -3.56
C ARG A 89 14.87 16.80 -4.97
N GLY A 90 16.04 16.25 -5.29
CA GLY A 90 16.28 15.58 -6.58
C GLY A 90 15.33 14.40 -6.83
N LEU A 91 15.08 13.58 -5.80
CA LEU A 91 14.17 12.44 -5.89
C LEU A 91 12.69 12.85 -5.86
N ALA A 92 12.36 13.88 -5.06
CA ALA A 92 11.00 14.37 -4.93
C ALA A 92 10.47 14.98 -6.24
N ILE A 93 11.32 15.75 -6.92
CA ILE A 93 10.98 16.46 -8.16
C ILE A 93 11.24 15.58 -9.39
N ARG A 94 12.07 14.53 -9.26
CA ARG A 94 12.54 13.67 -10.35
C ARG A 94 13.31 14.43 -11.44
N TYR A 95 14.41 15.08 -11.04
CA TYR A 95 15.30 15.76 -12.00
C TYR A 95 16.07 14.80 -12.92
N ASP A 96 16.18 13.53 -12.53
CA ASP A 96 16.92 12.52 -13.28
C ASP A 96 16.31 12.27 -14.66
N ARG A 97 17.14 12.35 -15.71
CA ARG A 97 16.71 12.13 -17.10
C ARG A 97 16.38 10.66 -17.39
N THR A 98 17.03 9.72 -16.71
CA THR A 98 16.87 8.29 -16.95
C THR A 98 16.34 7.56 -15.71
N ALA A 99 15.57 6.49 -15.95
CA ALA A 99 15.08 5.63 -14.87
C ALA A 99 16.23 5.01 -14.06
N THR A 100 17.36 4.71 -14.70
CA THR A 100 18.55 4.14 -14.05
C THR A 100 19.16 5.14 -13.07
N THR A 101 19.38 6.39 -13.49
CA THR A 101 19.94 7.43 -12.62
C THR A 101 19.01 7.70 -11.43
N TYR A 102 17.70 7.79 -11.68
CA TYR A 102 16.70 7.94 -10.63
C TYR A 102 16.74 6.78 -9.62
N LEU A 103 16.82 5.54 -10.11
CA LEU A 103 16.89 4.36 -9.26
C LEU A 103 18.18 4.33 -8.43
N SER A 104 19.32 4.69 -9.02
CA SER A 104 20.59 4.83 -8.29
C SER A 104 20.47 5.88 -7.17
N GLY A 105 19.88 7.04 -7.46
CA GLY A 105 19.62 8.07 -6.46
C GLY A 105 18.71 7.57 -5.33
N LEU A 106 17.66 6.80 -5.67
CA LEU A 106 16.76 6.19 -4.70
C LEU A 106 17.51 5.21 -3.79
N HIS A 107 18.39 4.37 -4.34
CA HIS A 107 19.21 3.44 -3.57
C HIS A 107 20.16 4.17 -2.63
N ILE A 108 20.85 5.21 -3.10
CA ILE A 108 21.75 6.02 -2.28
C ILE A 108 20.98 6.64 -1.11
N ALA A 109 19.85 7.29 -1.36
CA ALA A 109 19.02 7.87 -0.31
C ALA A 109 18.51 6.82 0.68
N ALA A 110 18.12 5.63 0.19
CA ALA A 110 17.69 4.53 1.06
C ALA A 110 18.82 4.02 1.97
N ILE A 111 20.05 3.91 1.46
CA ILE A 111 21.23 3.53 2.24
C ILE A 111 21.47 4.55 3.36
N PHE A 112 21.46 5.85 3.06
CA PHE A 112 21.63 6.89 4.08
C PHE A 112 20.53 6.88 5.14
N ILE A 113 19.26 6.69 4.74
CA ILE A 113 18.14 6.60 5.68
C ILE A 113 18.28 5.37 6.59
N TRP A 114 18.80 4.26 6.05
CA TRP A 114 19.03 3.03 6.80
C TRP A 114 20.21 3.15 7.76
N SER A 115 21.34 3.72 7.32
CA SER A 115 22.55 3.86 8.13
C SER A 115 22.44 4.92 9.24
N ALA A 116 21.52 5.88 9.09
CA ALA A 116 21.24 6.90 10.11
C ALA A 116 20.26 6.43 11.21
N ARG A 117 19.91 5.14 11.22
CA ARG A 117 19.08 4.51 12.25
C ARG A 117 19.95 3.84 13.30
#